data_AF-A0A383CMY4-F1
#
_entry.id   AF-A0A383CMY4-F1
#
_cell.length_a   1.000
_cell.length_b   1.000
_cell.length_c   1.000
_cell.angle_alpha   90.00
_cell.angle_beta   90.00
_cell.angle_gamma   90.00
#
_symmetry.space_group_name_H-M   'P 1'
#
loop_
_entity.id
_entity.type
_entity.pdbx_description
1 polymer ?
#
loop_
_entity_poly.entity_id
_entity_poly.type
_entity_poly.pdbx_seq_one_letter_code
_entity_poly.pdbx_strand_id
1 'polypeptide(L)' 'VPTVKPLNTIPLEQFIDKVKIAENSKQVEVKIEIKEAKNLALTLGGVMSRLHGDLEKLIDQGNKTEEVVNIIADGGTKWK' A
#
# COMPACT_ATOMS: atom_id res chain seq x y z
N VAL A 1 -16.47 7.03 6.81
CA VAL A 1 -15.28 6.35 6.25
C VAL A 1 -15.47 4.85 6.42
N PRO A 2 -15.41 4.04 5.35
CA PRO A 2 -15.51 2.58 5.51
C PRO A 2 -14.40 2.12 6.45
N THR A 3 -14.77 1.42 7.52
CA THR A 3 -13.85 0.84 8.49
C THR A 3 -13.12 -0.31 7.83
N VAL A 4 -12.01 -0.01 7.16
CA VAL A 4 -11.22 -1.03 6.48
C VAL A 4 -10.63 -1.94 7.55
N LYS A 5 -11.10 -3.19 7.58
CA LYS A 5 -10.59 -4.21 8.52
C LYS A 5 -9.06 -4.25 8.44
N PRO A 6 -8.34 -4.28 9.58
CA PRO A 6 -6.90 -4.47 9.59
C PRO A 6 -6.53 -5.74 8.83
N LEU A 7 -5.54 -5.64 7.94
CA LEU A 7 -5.08 -6.80 7.18
C LEU A 7 -4.23 -7.70 8.10
N ASN A 8 -4.43 -9.01 8.02
CA ASN A 8 -3.58 -9.96 8.75
C ASN A 8 -2.34 -10.30 7.91
N THR A 9 -1.18 -9.79 8.32
CA THR A 9 0.12 -9.99 7.66
C THR A 9 0.92 -11.15 8.22
N ILE A 10 0.47 -11.82 9.27
CA ILE A 10 1.19 -12.92 9.94
C ILE A 10 1.67 -14.00 8.96
N PRO A 11 0.86 -14.47 7.98
CA PRO A 11 1.33 -15.48 7.03
C PRO A 11 2.50 -15.03 6.16
N LEU A 12 2.61 -13.72 5.87
CA LEU A 12 3.72 -13.15 5.11
C LEU A 12 5.00 -13.14 5.95
N GLU A 13 4.90 -12.73 7.21
CA GLU A 13 6.02 -12.73 8.17
C GLU A 13 6.56 -14.15 8.36
N GLN A 14 5.68 -15.12 8.59
CA GLN A 14 6.05 -16.54 8.72
C GLN A 14 6.75 -17.09 7.48
N PHE A 15 6.29 -16.71 6.27
CA PHE A 15 6.93 -17.11 5.03
C PHE A 15 8.34 -16.51 4.89
N ILE A 16 8.51 -15.22 5.22
CA ILE A 16 9.81 -14.54 5.19
C ILE A 16 10.80 -15.24 6.13
N ASP A 17 10.38 -15.58 7.35
CA ASP A 17 11.23 -16.30 8.30
C ASP A 17 11.63 -17.68 7.78
N LYS A 18 10.71 -18.42 7.14
CA LYS A 18 11.03 -19.70 6.51
C LYS A 18 12.05 -19.55 5.38
N VAL A 19 11.90 -18.55 4.51
CA VAL A 19 12.85 -18.27 3.44
C VAL A 19 14.23 -17.91 4.02
N LYS A 20 14.26 -17.10 5.08
CA LYS A 20 15.51 -16.72 5.76
C LYS A 20 16.23 -17.92 6.35
N ILE A 21 15.51 -18.86 6.98
CA ILE A 21 16.11 -20.08 7.51
C ILE A 21 16.63 -20.98 6.39
N ALA A 22 15.86 -21.14 5.30
CA ALA A 22 16.24 -21.94 4.16
C ALA A 22 17.51 -21.38 3.45
N GLU A 23 17.60 -20.06 3.30
CA GLU A 23 18.77 -19.39 2.73
C GLU A 23 20.01 -19.58 3.59
N ASN A 24 19.92 -19.33 4.91
CA ASN A 24 21.04 -19.52 5.83
C ASN A 24 21.55 -20.97 5.87
N SER A 25 20.65 -21.94 5.64
CA SER A 25 20.99 -23.37 5.56
C SER A 25 21.31 -23.86 4.15
N LYS A 26 21.33 -22.97 3.15
CA LYS A 26 21.62 -23.27 1.74
C LYS A 26 20.70 -24.35 1.15
N GLN A 27 19.45 -24.38 1.57
CA GLN A 27 18.44 -25.26 1.00
C GLN A 27 18.13 -24.83 -0.45
N VAL A 28 17.90 -25.81 -1.32
CA VAL A 28 17.59 -25.57 -2.74
C VAL A 28 16.13 -25.15 -2.93
N GLU A 29 15.24 -25.54 -2.02
CA GLU A 29 13.81 -25.27 -2.10
C GLU A 29 13.16 -25.07 -0.72
N VAL A 30 12.05 -24.34 -0.68
CA VAL A 30 11.21 -24.16 0.52
C VAL A 30 9.91 -24.92 0.29
N LYS A 31 9.74 -26.04 0.99
CA LYS A 31 8.50 -26.84 0.92
C LYS A 31 7.51 -26.36 1.98
N ILE A 32 6.30 -26.00 1.53
CA ILE A 32 5.18 -25.61 2.39
C ILE A 32 3.94 -26.43 2.07
N GLU A 33 3.07 -26.61 3.06
CA GLU A 33 1.79 -27.30 2.85
C GLU A 33 0.83 -26.44 2.04
N ILE A 34 -0.06 -27.06 1.28
CA ILE A 34 -1.04 -26.34 0.44
C ILE A 34 -1.96 -25.41 1.25
N LYS A 35 -2.27 -25.78 2.50
CA LYS A 35 -3.05 -24.94 3.42
C LYS A 35 -2.32 -23.65 3.77
N GLU A 36 -1.02 -23.73 4.01
CA GLU A 36 -0.16 -22.58 4.29
C GLU A 36 0.01 -21.72 3.04
N ALA A 37 0.27 -22.36 1.88
CA ALA A 37 0.37 -21.66 0.60
C ALA A 37 -0.90 -20.88 0.26
N LYS A 38 -2.08 -21.47 0.49
CA LYS A 38 -3.37 -20.77 0.31
C LYS A 38 -3.50 -19.54 1.19
N ASN A 39 -3.13 -19.67 2.47
CA ASN A 39 -3.20 -18.55 3.41
C ASN A 39 -2.24 -17.42 3.00
N LEU A 40 -1.01 -17.77 2.62
CA LEU A 40 -0.04 -16.82 2.08
C LEU A 40 -0.57 -16.11 0.84
N ALA A 41 -1.13 -16.85 -0.13
CA ALA A 41 -1.66 -16.29 -1.36
C ALA A 41 -2.82 -15.31 -1.11
N LEU A 42 -3.75 -15.65 -0.21
CA LEU A 42 -4.85 -14.75 0.16
C LEU A 42 -4.36 -13.49 0.88
N THR A 43 -3.38 -13.62 1.78
CA THR A 43 -2.76 -12.47 2.43
C THR A 43 -2.05 -11.59 1.41
N LEU A 44 -1.26 -12.16 0.48
CA LEU A 44 -0.56 -11.42 -0.56
C LEU A 44 -1.54 -10.64 -1.44
N GLY A 45 -2.60 -11.31 -1.92
CA GLY A 45 -3.65 -10.68 -2.71
C GLY A 45 -4.30 -9.52 -1.96
N GLY A 46 -4.60 -9.70 -0.68
CA GLY A 46 -5.14 -8.64 0.18
C GLY A 46 -4.20 -7.44 0.33
N VAL A 47 -2.90 -7.66 0.54
CA VAL A 47 -1.90 -6.57 0.61
C VAL A 47 -1.85 -5.83 -0.71
N MET A 48 -1.75 -6.57 -1.83
CA MET A 48 -1.61 -5.98 -3.17
C MET A 48 -2.85 -5.19 -3.59
N SER A 49 -4.06 -5.70 -3.35
CA SER A 49 -5.30 -4.98 -3.64
C SER A 49 -5.39 -3.67 -2.85
N ARG A 50 -4.95 -3.68 -1.58
CA ARG A 50 -4.96 -2.47 -0.76
C ARG A 50 -3.91 -1.46 -1.22
N LEU A 51 -2.69 -1.94 -1.50
CA LEU A 51 -1.63 -1.10 -2.07
C LEU A 51 -2.08 -0.44 -3.37
N HIS A 52 -2.72 -1.19 -4.26
CA HIS A 52 -3.26 -0.64 -5.51
C HIS A 52 -4.31 0.44 -5.26
N GLY A 53 -5.30 0.17 -4.40
CA GLY A 53 -6.32 1.17 -4.05
C GLY A 53 -5.76 2.41 -3.34
N ASP A 54 -4.67 2.28 -2.59
CA ASP A 54 -3.99 3.43 -1.97
C ASP A 54 -3.19 4.24 -3.00
N LEU A 55 -2.58 3.58 -4.00
CA LEU A 55 -1.96 4.26 -5.14
C LEU A 55 -2.99 5.02 -6.00
N GLU A 56 -4.16 4.42 -6.26
CA GLU A 56 -5.25 5.08 -6.97
C GLU A 56 -5.70 6.37 -6.26
N LYS A 57 -5.84 6.32 -4.93
CA LYS A 57 -6.15 7.52 -4.14
C LYS A 57 -5.06 8.58 -4.22
N LEU A 58 -3.80 8.17 -4.17
CA LEU A 58 -2.67 9.11 -4.26
C LEU A 58 -2.64 9.83 -5.62
N ILE A 59 -2.92 9.10 -6.71
CA ILE A 59 -3.05 9.68 -8.05
C ILE A 59 -4.25 10.64 -8.11
N ASP A 60 -5.41 10.23 -7.59
CA ASP A 60 -6.61 11.08 -7.55
C ASP A 60 -6.37 12.37 -6.74
N GLN A 61 -5.66 12.28 -5.62
CA GLN A 61 -5.26 13.45 -4.83
C GLN A 61 -4.29 14.37 -5.57
N GLY A 62 -3.30 13.81 -6.27
CA GLY A 62 -2.34 14.58 -7.07
C GLY A 62 -3.00 15.32 -8.26
N ASN A 63 -4.04 14.73 -8.86
CA ASN A 63 -4.81 15.38 -9.93
C ASN A 63 -5.77 16.46 -9.41
N LYS A 64 -6.16 16.39 -8.14
CA LYS A 64 -7.05 17.36 -7.47
C LYS A 64 -6.32 18.53 -6.81
N THR A 65 -5.00 18.59 -6.90
CA THR A 65 -4.23 19.83 -6.63
C THR A 65 -4.52 20.85 -7.73
N GLU A 66 -5.76 21.37 -7.75
CA GLU A 66 -6.06 22.61 -8.45
C GLU A 66 -5.17 23.70 -7.85
N GLU A 67 -4.48 24.40 -8.74
CA GLU A 67 -3.66 25.57 -8.44
C GLU A 67 -4.54 26.58 -7.70
N VAL A 68 -4.35 26.73 -6.39
CA VAL A 68 -5.02 27.77 -5.60
C VAL A 68 -4.41 29.09 -6.06
N VAL A 69 -4.92 29.66 -7.15
CA VAL A 69 -4.54 31.00 -7.61
C VAL A 69 -5.03 31.97 -6.53
N ASN A 70 -4.14 32.28 -5.60
CA ASN A 70 -4.36 33.28 -4.58
C ASN A 70 -4.30 34.65 -5.27
N ILE A 71 -5.43 35.09 -5.82
CA ILE A 71 -5.56 36.44 -6.36
C ILE A 71 -5.50 37.39 -5.16
N ILE A 72 -4.32 37.89 -4.84
CA ILE A 72 -4.15 39.05 -3.98
C ILE A 72 -4.65 40.23 -4.80
N ALA A 73 -5.96 40.47 -4.73
CA ALA A 73 -6.57 41.67 -5.27
C ALA A 73 -6.09 42.86 -4.42
N ASP A 74 -5.00 43.49 -4.86
CA ASP A 74 -4.63 44.83 -4.41
C ASP A 74 -5.76 45.77 -4.81
N GLY A 75 -6.65 46.05 -3.85
CA GLY A 75 -7.78 46.95 -3.97
C GLY A 75 -7.28 48.36 -4.22
N GLY A 76 -7.04 48.66 -5.51
CA GLY A 76 -6.45 49.90 -5.99
C GLY A 76 -7.02 51.13 -5.30
N THR A 77 -6.28 51.66 -4.33
CA THR A 77 -6.62 52.91 -3.62
C THR A 77 -6.10 54.13 -4.37
N LYS A 78 -6.02 54.05 -5.71
CA LYS A 78 -5.55 55.15 -6.58
C LYS A 78 -6.42 55.27 -7.83
N TRP A 79 -7.71 55.50 -7.63
CA TRP A 79 -8.47 56.25 -8.63
C TRP A 79 -8.66 57.67 -8.09
N LYS A 80 -8.17 58.63 -8.89
CA LYS A 80 -8.15 60.07 -8.61
C LYS A 80 -9.53 60.68 -8.77
#